data_AF-A0A7I9XPS0-F1
#
_entry.id   AF-A0A7I9XPS0-F1
#
_cell.length_a   1.000
_cell.length_b   1.000
_cell.length_c   1.000
_cell.angle_alpha   90.00
_cell.angle_beta   90.00
_cell.angle_gamma   90.00
#
_symmetry.space_group_name_H-M   'P 1'
#
loop_
_entity.id
_entity.type
_entity.pdbx_description
1 polymer ?
#
loop_
_entity_poly.entity_id
_entity_poly.type
_entity_poly.pdbx_seq_one_letter_code
_entity_poly.pdbx_strand_id
1 'polypeptide(L)'
;MESGRLLAGAWVSAARGRVGEARAIAAGAAQFARDHGQWAREVVALQTAAQFGDTGVADRLDELATLVEGPRAPIAARYARALAAGDHAGLEVASREFEDMGDGLAAADAAAQAAAGYRQTGLRGSALSAAGRARRLAEQCGGAVSPALAAAAMTLPLTGREREIALLVAQSLSNRDIAEAMSLSVRTVEGHIYRATVKAGVATRDELSSMVKQFGQASVPSA
;
A
#
# COMPACT_ATOMS: atom_id res chain seq x y z
N MET A 1 1.13 -24.63 7.08
CA MET A 1 0.37 -23.36 7.16
C MET A 1 0.03 -22.94 5.75
N GLU A 2 -1.24 -22.91 5.38
CA GLU A 2 -1.62 -22.60 4.00
C GLU A 2 -1.32 -21.13 3.63
N SER A 3 -0.78 -20.88 2.44
CA SER A 3 -0.43 -19.53 1.94
C SER A 3 -1.62 -18.56 1.94
N GLY A 4 -2.86 -19.07 1.76
CA GLY A 4 -4.08 -18.27 1.91
C GLY A 4 -4.29 -17.71 3.32
N ARG A 5 -3.95 -18.46 4.37
CA ARG A 5 -4.06 -17.99 5.76
C ARG A 5 -3.04 -16.89 6.05
N LEU A 6 -1.82 -17.02 5.51
CA LEU A 6 -0.79 -15.98 5.62
C LEU A 6 -1.25 -14.71 4.91
N LEU A 7 -1.77 -14.81 3.69
CA LEU A 7 -2.31 -13.66 2.96
C LEU A 7 -3.44 -12.94 3.70
N ALA A 8 -4.38 -13.70 4.30
CA ALA A 8 -5.42 -13.11 5.14
C ALA A 8 -4.82 -12.35 6.34
N GLY A 9 -3.81 -12.93 7.00
CA GLY A 9 -3.08 -12.26 8.08
C GLY A 9 -2.36 -10.98 7.62
N ALA A 10 -1.80 -10.99 6.41
CA ALA A 10 -1.14 -9.83 5.81
C ALA A 10 -2.13 -8.68 5.62
N TRP A 11 -3.30 -8.95 5.03
CA TRP A 11 -4.36 -7.96 4.86
C TRP A 11 -4.93 -7.45 6.20
N VAL A 12 -5.04 -8.29 7.22
CA VAL A 12 -5.44 -7.86 8.58
C VAL A 12 -4.41 -6.90 9.17
N SER A 13 -3.11 -7.20 9.06
CA SER A 13 -2.06 -6.29 9.54
C SER A 13 -2.02 -4.99 8.74
N ALA A 14 -2.26 -5.04 7.42
CA ALA A 14 -2.36 -3.87 6.57
C ALA A 14 -3.53 -2.96 6.96
N ALA A 15 -4.71 -3.53 7.22
CA ALA A 15 -5.90 -2.81 7.68
C ALA A 15 -5.69 -2.13 9.06
N ARG A 16 -4.81 -2.67 9.89
CA ARG A 16 -4.38 -2.07 11.16
C ARG A 16 -3.27 -1.02 11.00
N GLY A 17 -2.88 -0.70 9.76
CA GLY A 17 -1.80 0.26 9.47
C GLY A 17 -0.39 -0.27 9.73
N ARG A 18 -0.23 -1.57 10.01
CA ARG A 18 1.08 -2.23 10.22
C ARG A 18 1.62 -2.74 8.88
N VAL A 19 1.95 -1.82 7.99
CA VAL A 19 2.29 -2.10 6.59
C VAL A 19 3.60 -2.91 6.47
N GLY A 20 4.60 -2.62 7.30
CA GLY A 20 5.84 -3.39 7.35
C GLY A 20 5.61 -4.86 7.73
N GLU A 21 4.78 -5.11 8.75
CA GLU A 21 4.39 -6.46 9.16
C GLU A 21 3.59 -7.16 8.06
N ALA A 22 2.62 -6.46 7.45
CA ALA A 22 1.83 -6.99 6.34
C ALA A 22 2.72 -7.44 5.16
N ARG A 23 3.71 -6.63 4.80
CA ARG A 23 4.69 -6.97 3.76
C ARG A 23 5.49 -8.22 4.12
N ALA A 24 6.00 -8.31 5.36
CA ALA A 24 6.74 -9.48 5.82
C ALA A 24 5.88 -10.76 5.79
N ILE A 25 4.61 -10.68 6.18
CA ILE A 25 3.68 -11.81 6.12
C ILE A 25 3.39 -12.21 4.66
N ALA A 26 3.19 -11.24 3.75
CA ALA A 26 2.99 -11.50 2.33
C ALA A 26 4.23 -12.16 1.69
N ALA A 27 5.42 -11.70 2.03
CA ALA A 27 6.68 -12.32 1.61
C ALA A 27 6.81 -13.76 2.14
N GLY A 28 6.43 -14.00 3.40
CA GLY A 28 6.36 -15.35 3.97
C GLY A 28 5.36 -16.26 3.25
N ALA A 29 4.22 -15.70 2.80
CA ALA A 29 3.25 -16.43 1.99
C ALA A 29 3.81 -16.81 0.61
N ALA A 30 4.55 -15.90 -0.04
CA ALA A 30 5.22 -16.15 -1.31
C ALA A 30 6.29 -17.23 -1.18
N GLN A 31 7.14 -17.14 -0.15
CA GLN A 31 8.16 -18.16 0.12
C GLN A 31 7.53 -19.53 0.37
N PHE A 32 6.48 -19.60 1.19
CA PHE A 32 5.76 -20.85 1.43
C PHE A 32 5.20 -21.43 0.12
N ALA A 33 4.57 -20.61 -0.71
CA ALA A 33 4.03 -21.06 -1.99
C ALA A 33 5.13 -21.59 -2.91
N ARG A 34 6.28 -20.90 -2.97
CA ARG A 34 7.46 -21.32 -3.74
C ARG A 34 7.98 -22.68 -3.30
N ASP A 35 8.19 -22.86 -2.00
CA ASP A 35 8.72 -24.10 -1.41
C ASP A 35 7.82 -25.32 -1.66
N HIS A 36 6.54 -25.09 -1.95
CA HIS A 36 5.55 -26.12 -2.23
C HIS A 36 5.14 -26.18 -3.72
N GLY A 37 5.86 -25.51 -4.62
CA GLY A 37 5.58 -25.52 -6.06
C GLY A 37 4.25 -24.87 -6.46
N GLN A 38 3.68 -24.00 -5.62
CA GLN A 38 2.39 -23.36 -5.83
C GLN A 38 2.55 -22.02 -6.57
N TRP A 39 3.06 -22.03 -7.81
CA TRP A 39 3.46 -20.82 -8.55
C TRP A 39 2.33 -19.78 -8.69
N ALA A 40 1.09 -20.21 -8.96
CA ALA A 40 -0.04 -19.29 -9.04
C ALA A 40 -0.32 -18.59 -7.71
N ARG A 41 -0.12 -19.27 -6.57
CA ARG A 41 -0.26 -18.66 -5.25
C ARG A 41 0.94 -17.77 -4.90
N GLU A 42 2.13 -18.11 -5.38
CA GLU A 42 3.32 -17.26 -5.26
C GLU A 42 3.09 -15.91 -5.97
N VAL A 43 2.53 -15.92 -7.18
CA VAL A 43 2.14 -14.71 -7.91
C VAL A 43 1.18 -13.84 -7.09
N VAL A 44 0.13 -14.43 -6.51
CA VAL A 44 -0.85 -13.67 -5.70
C VAL A 44 -0.18 -13.06 -4.45
N ALA A 45 0.72 -13.81 -3.80
CA ALA A 45 1.44 -13.32 -2.63
C ALA A 45 2.41 -12.18 -2.95
N LEU A 46 3.16 -12.29 -4.04
CA LEU A 46 4.07 -11.24 -4.49
C LEU A 46 3.32 -10.00 -5.00
N GLN A 47 2.20 -10.17 -5.71
CA GLN A 47 1.30 -9.07 -6.08
C GLN A 47 0.81 -8.33 -4.83
N THR A 48 0.38 -9.07 -3.80
CA THR A 48 -0.06 -8.48 -2.53
C THR A 48 1.07 -7.73 -1.82
N ALA A 49 2.29 -8.25 -1.84
CA ALA A 49 3.46 -7.55 -1.31
C ALA A 49 3.72 -6.22 -2.05
N ALA A 50 3.60 -6.20 -3.38
CA ALA A 50 3.68 -4.97 -4.18
C ALA A 50 2.54 -3.98 -3.86
N GLN A 51 1.31 -4.44 -3.59
CA GLN A 51 0.21 -3.60 -3.08
C GLN A 51 0.56 -2.94 -1.73
N PHE A 52 1.35 -3.62 -0.89
CA PHE A 52 1.92 -3.05 0.34
C PHE A 52 3.21 -2.26 0.12
N GLY A 53 3.56 -1.96 -1.14
CA GLY A 53 4.70 -1.13 -1.52
C GLY A 53 6.05 -1.84 -1.54
N ASP A 54 6.07 -3.17 -1.63
CA ASP A 54 7.31 -3.91 -1.86
C ASP A 54 7.80 -3.73 -3.30
N THR A 55 8.97 -3.13 -3.47
CA THR A 55 9.60 -2.89 -4.77
C THR A 55 10.55 -4.02 -5.17
N GLY A 56 10.83 -4.98 -4.29
CA GLY A 56 11.82 -6.04 -4.50
C GLY A 56 11.27 -7.29 -5.20
N VAL A 57 10.00 -7.30 -5.60
CA VAL A 57 9.32 -8.49 -6.13
C VAL A 57 9.26 -8.59 -7.65
N ALA A 58 9.77 -7.57 -8.37
CA ALA A 58 9.66 -7.46 -9.82
C ALA A 58 10.31 -8.63 -10.57
N ASP A 59 11.59 -8.91 -10.32
CA ASP A 59 12.35 -9.94 -11.03
C ASP A 59 11.69 -11.33 -10.88
N ARG A 60 11.24 -11.66 -9.67
CA ARG A 60 10.59 -12.95 -9.42
C ARG A 60 9.22 -13.05 -10.10
N LEU A 61 8.46 -11.95 -10.15
CA LEU A 61 7.20 -11.93 -10.89
C LEU A 61 7.42 -12.03 -12.40
N ASP A 62 8.50 -11.45 -12.94
CA ASP A 62 8.90 -11.63 -14.33
C ASP A 62 9.21 -13.09 -14.67
N GLU A 63 9.94 -13.80 -13.80
CA GLU A 63 10.15 -15.24 -13.95
C GLU A 63 8.82 -16.01 -13.94
N LEU A 64 7.95 -15.74 -12.96
CA LEU A 64 6.66 -16.44 -12.81
C LEU A 64 5.71 -16.16 -13.97
N ALA A 65 5.79 -15.00 -14.62
CA ALA A 65 5.00 -14.68 -15.81
C ALA A 65 5.33 -15.59 -17.01
N THR A 66 6.49 -16.27 -17.00
CA THR A 66 6.84 -17.28 -18.02
C THR A 66 6.34 -18.69 -17.67
N LEU A 67 5.98 -18.92 -16.41
CA LEU A 67 5.66 -20.25 -15.86
C LEU A 67 4.16 -20.45 -15.57
N VAL A 68 3.44 -19.35 -15.29
CA VAL A 68 2.04 -19.39 -14.88
C VAL A 68 1.17 -18.85 -16.01
N GLU A 69 0.30 -19.71 -16.54
CA GLU A 69 -0.68 -19.32 -17.55
C GLU A 69 -1.75 -18.37 -16.98
N GLY A 70 -2.24 -17.48 -17.84
CA GLY A 70 -3.32 -16.55 -17.53
C GLY A 70 -2.86 -15.10 -17.37
N PRO A 71 -3.81 -14.16 -17.25
CA PRO A 71 -3.53 -12.72 -17.32
C PRO A 71 -2.82 -12.19 -16.07
N ARG A 72 -3.01 -12.82 -14.90
CA ARG A 72 -2.56 -12.27 -13.61
C ARG A 72 -1.04 -12.13 -13.50
N ALA A 73 -0.28 -13.17 -13.85
CA ALA A 73 1.17 -13.17 -13.70
C ALA A 73 1.87 -12.05 -14.51
N PRO A 74 1.61 -11.87 -15.82
CA PRO A 74 2.21 -10.77 -16.57
C PRO A 74 1.73 -9.38 -16.11
N ILE A 75 0.47 -9.21 -15.69
CA ILE A 75 -0.02 -7.94 -15.14
C ILE A 75 0.71 -7.62 -13.82
N ALA A 76 0.81 -8.60 -12.91
CA ALA A 76 1.52 -8.43 -11.64
C ALA A 76 3.01 -8.09 -11.84
N ALA A 77 3.66 -8.70 -12.83
CA ALA A 77 5.05 -8.41 -13.19
C ALA A 77 5.22 -6.97 -13.69
N ARG A 78 4.37 -6.51 -14.63
CA ARG A 78 4.37 -5.12 -15.10
C ARG A 78 4.11 -4.13 -13.97
N TYR A 79 3.13 -4.42 -13.11
CA TYR A 79 2.82 -3.62 -11.94
C TYR A 79 4.02 -3.48 -11.00
N ALA A 80 4.67 -4.59 -10.63
CA ALA A 80 5.83 -4.58 -9.76
C ALA A 80 7.02 -3.84 -10.37
N ARG A 81 7.26 -3.98 -11.68
CA ARG A 81 8.30 -3.24 -12.40
C ARG A 81 8.03 -1.74 -12.40
N ALA A 82 6.79 -1.35 -12.70
CA ALA A 82 6.38 0.05 -12.70
C ALA A 82 6.54 0.67 -11.29
N LEU A 83 6.15 -0.08 -10.26
CA LEU A 83 6.33 0.33 -8.86
C LEU A 83 7.81 0.51 -8.50
N ALA A 84 8.67 -0.44 -8.84
CA ALA A 84 10.09 -0.40 -8.56
C ALA A 84 10.82 0.74 -9.29
N ALA A 85 10.42 1.02 -10.53
CA ALA A 85 10.99 2.09 -11.36
C ALA A 85 10.44 3.49 -11.04
N GLY A 86 9.38 3.60 -10.23
CA GLY A 86 8.65 4.86 -10.05
C GLY A 86 7.91 5.30 -11.32
N ASP A 87 7.57 4.37 -12.22
CA ASP A 87 6.81 4.65 -13.44
C ASP A 87 5.31 4.76 -13.13
N HIS A 88 4.86 5.98 -12.83
CA HIS A 88 3.47 6.25 -12.46
C HIS A 88 2.48 6.01 -13.61
N ALA A 89 2.91 6.22 -14.86
CA ALA A 89 2.09 5.93 -16.03
C ALA A 89 1.93 4.42 -16.23
N GLY A 90 3.01 3.65 -16.01
CA GLY A 90 2.97 2.19 -15.96
C GLY A 90 2.02 1.65 -14.88
N LEU A 91 1.97 2.30 -13.71
CA LEU A 91 1.01 1.95 -12.65
C LEU A 91 -0.45 2.23 -13.08
N GLU A 92 -0.72 3.30 -13.84
CA GLU A 92 -2.05 3.54 -14.39
C GLU A 92 -2.46 2.51 -15.45
N VAL A 93 -1.52 2.03 -16.27
CA VAL A 93 -1.75 0.92 -17.20
C VAL A 93 -2.09 -0.34 -16.42
N ALA A 94 -1.26 -0.73 -15.44
CA ALA A 94 -1.53 -1.89 -14.60
C ALA A 94 -2.88 -1.81 -13.87
N SER A 95 -3.27 -0.61 -13.42
CA SER A 95 -4.60 -0.38 -12.83
C SER A 95 -5.75 -0.71 -13.78
N ARG A 96 -5.62 -0.42 -15.08
CA ARG A 96 -6.65 -0.77 -16.08
C ARG A 96 -6.66 -2.26 -16.37
N GLU A 97 -5.49 -2.87 -16.51
CA GLU A 97 -5.38 -4.30 -16.75
C GLU A 97 -5.93 -5.14 -15.59
N PHE A 98 -5.70 -4.72 -14.34
CA PHE A 98 -6.32 -5.37 -13.18
C PHE A 98 -7.84 -5.20 -13.16
N GLU A 99 -8.37 -4.04 -13.55
CA GLU A 99 -9.80 -3.80 -13.67
C GLU A 99 -10.42 -4.72 -14.73
N ASP A 100 -9.81 -4.79 -15.93
CA ASP A 100 -10.25 -5.63 -17.03
C ASP A 100 -10.21 -7.13 -16.67
N MET A 101 -9.23 -7.54 -15.86
CA MET A 101 -9.12 -8.90 -15.33
C MET A 101 -10.16 -9.20 -14.22
N GLY A 102 -10.75 -8.17 -13.62
CA GLY A 102 -11.73 -8.27 -12.52
C GLY A 102 -11.13 -8.21 -11.10
N ASP A 103 -9.85 -7.86 -10.96
CA ASP A 103 -9.21 -7.63 -9.64
C ASP A 103 -9.31 -6.15 -9.26
N GLY A 104 -10.51 -5.73 -8.84
CA GLY A 104 -10.81 -4.34 -8.54
C GLY A 104 -9.96 -3.74 -7.42
N LEU A 105 -9.57 -4.53 -6.42
CA LEU A 105 -8.72 -4.04 -5.32
C LEU A 105 -7.30 -3.77 -5.81
N ALA A 106 -6.71 -4.67 -6.60
CA ALA A 106 -5.40 -4.42 -7.21
C ALA A 106 -5.44 -3.23 -8.19
N ALA A 107 -6.54 -3.08 -8.93
CA ALA A 107 -6.77 -1.93 -9.80
C ALA A 107 -6.79 -0.62 -9.00
N ALA A 108 -7.50 -0.59 -7.88
CA ALA A 108 -7.59 0.57 -6.98
C ALA A 108 -6.23 0.90 -6.36
N ASP A 109 -5.50 -0.11 -5.90
CA ASP A 109 -4.16 0.06 -5.30
C ASP A 109 -3.13 0.58 -6.29
N ALA A 110 -3.11 0.07 -7.52
CA ALA A 110 -2.21 0.56 -8.55
C ALA A 110 -2.47 2.04 -8.91
N ALA A 111 -3.75 2.44 -9.05
CA ALA A 111 -4.12 3.85 -9.25
C ALA A 111 -3.76 4.72 -8.03
N ALA A 112 -3.93 4.20 -6.82
CA ALA A 112 -3.61 4.89 -5.58
C ALA A 112 -2.09 5.14 -5.45
N GLN A 113 -1.28 4.16 -5.80
CA GLN A 113 0.18 4.28 -5.84
C GLN A 113 0.63 5.26 -6.93
N ALA A 114 0.02 5.24 -8.12
CA ALA A 114 0.27 6.23 -9.16
C ALA A 114 -0.03 7.65 -8.66
N ALA A 115 -1.17 7.85 -8.00
CA ALA A 115 -1.56 9.13 -7.42
C ALA A 115 -0.54 9.63 -6.38
N ALA A 116 -0.09 8.74 -5.49
CA ALA A 116 0.93 9.07 -4.50
C ALA A 116 2.28 9.42 -5.15
N GLY A 117 2.65 8.73 -6.24
CA GLY A 117 3.85 9.02 -7.03
C GLY A 117 3.80 10.38 -7.72
N TYR A 118 2.71 10.67 -8.45
CA TYR A 118 2.49 11.96 -9.10
C TYR A 118 2.52 13.14 -8.11
N ARG A 119 2.01 12.96 -6.88
CA ARG A 119 2.12 14.01 -5.86
C ARG A 119 3.55 14.28 -5.44
N GLN A 120 4.35 13.23 -5.28
CA GLN A 120 5.76 13.36 -4.89
C GLN A 120 6.57 14.07 -5.98
N THR A 121 6.20 13.90 -7.26
CA THR A 121 6.85 14.55 -8.40
C THR A 121 6.22 15.88 -8.82
N GLY A 122 5.21 16.36 -8.08
CA GLY A 122 4.57 17.67 -8.30
C GLY A 122 3.53 17.72 -9.43
N LEU A 123 3.21 16.60 -10.06
CA LEU A 123 2.22 16.48 -11.14
C LEU A 123 0.78 16.43 -10.59
N ARG A 124 0.31 17.56 -10.05
CA ARG A 124 -0.97 17.68 -9.32
C ARG A 124 -2.20 17.22 -10.13
N GLY A 125 -2.26 17.52 -11.42
CA GLY A 125 -3.38 17.12 -12.29
C GLY A 125 -3.49 15.60 -12.44
N SER A 126 -2.36 14.95 -12.77
CA SER A 126 -2.28 13.48 -12.87
C SER A 126 -2.56 12.82 -11.52
N ALA A 127 -2.03 13.38 -10.42
CA ALA A 127 -2.33 12.93 -9.07
C ALA A 127 -3.82 12.96 -8.74
N LEU A 128 -4.53 14.03 -9.12
CA LEU A 128 -5.96 14.17 -8.89
C LEU A 128 -6.75 13.13 -9.72
N SER A 129 -6.41 12.96 -11.00
CA SER A 129 -7.05 11.98 -11.88
C SER A 129 -6.89 10.56 -11.34
N ALA A 130 -5.65 10.16 -11.01
CA ALA A 130 -5.34 8.84 -10.48
C ALA A 130 -6.01 8.60 -9.12
N ALA A 131 -6.04 9.60 -8.22
CA ALA A 131 -6.75 9.49 -6.95
C ALA A 131 -8.27 9.34 -7.14
N GLY A 132 -8.85 10.07 -8.09
CA GLY A 132 -10.26 9.94 -8.45
C GLY A 132 -10.60 8.54 -8.98
N ARG A 133 -9.73 7.95 -9.80
CA ARG A 133 -9.87 6.55 -10.25
C ARG A 133 -9.77 5.57 -9.09
N ALA A 134 -8.75 5.71 -8.24
CA ALA A 134 -8.56 4.85 -7.08
C ALA A 134 -9.78 4.84 -6.15
N ARG A 135 -10.36 6.03 -5.88
CA ARG A 135 -11.58 6.16 -5.06
C ARG A 135 -12.77 5.46 -5.70
N ARG A 136 -13.04 5.67 -6.99
CA ARG A 136 -14.16 5.00 -7.68
C ARG A 136 -14.05 3.47 -7.65
N LEU A 137 -12.86 2.94 -7.88
CA LEU A 137 -12.61 1.50 -7.83
C LEU A 137 -12.79 0.94 -6.41
N ALA A 138 -12.30 1.66 -5.40
CA ALA A 138 -12.50 1.28 -4.00
C ALA A 138 -14.00 1.28 -3.60
N GLU A 139 -14.78 2.26 -4.07
CA GLU A 139 -16.24 2.31 -3.88
C GLU A 139 -16.93 1.11 -4.52
N GLN A 140 -16.55 0.75 -5.75
CA GLN A 140 -17.05 -0.46 -6.43
C GLN A 140 -16.68 -1.75 -5.69
N CYS A 141 -15.56 -1.75 -4.97
CA CYS A 141 -15.16 -2.82 -4.05
C CYS A 141 -15.76 -2.70 -2.64
N GLY A 142 -16.90 -2.02 -2.48
CA GLY A 142 -17.61 -1.92 -1.20
C GLY A 142 -16.95 -0.97 -0.20
N GLY A 143 -16.22 0.05 -0.68
CA GLY A 143 -15.47 0.97 0.17
C GLY A 143 -14.19 0.35 0.73
N ALA A 144 -13.50 -0.45 -0.09
CA ALA A 144 -12.30 -1.14 0.32
C ALA A 144 -11.23 -0.20 0.88
N VAL A 145 -10.49 -0.66 1.88
CA VAL A 145 -9.40 0.09 2.52
C VAL A 145 -8.10 -0.72 2.37
N SER A 146 -7.05 -0.05 1.93
CA SER A 146 -5.70 -0.61 1.81
C SER A 146 -4.65 0.45 2.18
N PRO A 147 -3.38 0.05 2.42
CA PRO A 147 -2.30 1.01 2.62
C PRO A 147 -2.11 1.98 1.45
N ALA A 148 -2.26 1.51 0.22
CA ALA A 148 -2.15 2.33 -0.98
C ALA A 148 -3.29 3.36 -1.04
N LEU A 149 -4.53 2.94 -0.80
CA LEU A 149 -5.70 3.83 -0.77
C LEU A 149 -5.62 4.87 0.33
N ALA A 150 -5.20 4.48 1.54
CA ALA A 150 -4.94 5.41 2.64
C ALA A 150 -3.84 6.43 2.29
N ALA A 151 -2.78 5.99 1.63
CA ALA A 151 -1.73 6.89 1.13
C ALA A 151 -2.24 7.82 0.01
N ALA A 152 -3.14 7.34 -0.84
CA ALA A 152 -3.76 8.13 -1.89
C ALA A 152 -4.69 9.22 -1.35
N ALA A 153 -5.42 8.94 -0.26
CA ALA A 153 -6.29 9.90 0.41
C ALA A 153 -5.53 10.97 1.21
N MET A 154 -4.35 10.62 1.74
CA MET A 154 -3.56 11.57 2.54
C MET A 154 -2.78 12.54 1.65
N THR A 155 -3.16 13.82 1.70
CA THR A 155 -2.53 14.91 0.91
C THR A 155 -1.28 15.49 1.57
N LEU A 156 -0.95 15.07 2.79
CA LEU A 156 0.23 15.55 3.51
C LEU A 156 1.54 15.06 2.85
N PRO A 157 2.59 15.89 2.80
CA PRO A 157 3.88 15.57 2.18
C PRO A 157 4.74 14.65 3.06
N LEU A 158 4.16 13.56 3.57
CA LEU A 158 4.84 12.57 4.40
C LEU A 158 5.52 11.50 3.55
N THR A 159 6.73 11.09 3.94
CA THR A 159 7.38 9.88 3.41
C THR A 159 6.60 8.63 3.81
N GLY A 160 6.87 7.49 3.16
CA GLY A 160 6.20 6.22 3.47
C GLY A 160 6.27 5.85 4.96
N ARG A 161 7.45 5.99 5.59
CA ARG A 161 7.63 5.65 7.01
C ARG A 161 6.97 6.63 7.96
N GLU A 162 7.07 7.93 7.66
CA GLU A 162 6.39 8.98 8.44
C GLU A 162 4.86 8.80 8.39
N ARG A 163 4.33 8.43 7.21
CA ARG A 163 2.91 8.12 7.02
C ARG A 163 2.45 6.92 7.85
N GLU A 164 3.20 5.81 7.80
CA GLU A 164 2.87 4.61 8.57
C GLU A 164 2.80 4.93 10.07
N ILE A 165 3.77 5.70 10.58
CA ILE A 165 3.78 6.17 11.97
C ILE A 165 2.60 7.10 12.25
N ALA A 166 2.30 8.05 11.37
CA ALA A 166 1.19 8.98 11.53
C ALA A 166 -0.17 8.27 11.58
N LEU A 167 -0.37 7.20 10.79
CA LEU A 167 -1.56 6.34 10.83
C LEU A 167 -1.68 5.59 12.17
N LEU A 168 -0.57 5.10 12.73
CA LEU A 168 -0.59 4.44 14.05
C LEU A 168 -0.83 5.45 15.19
N VAL A 169 -0.30 6.67 15.07
CA VAL A 169 -0.61 7.79 15.99
C VAL A 169 -2.09 8.17 15.92
N ALA A 170 -2.70 8.16 14.73
CA ALA A 170 -4.14 8.38 14.56
C ALA A 170 -5.00 7.31 15.24
N GLN A 171 -4.48 6.09 15.40
CA GLN A 171 -5.11 5.01 16.16
C GLN A 171 -4.87 5.12 17.69
N SER A 172 -4.26 6.22 18.16
CA SER A 172 -3.95 6.48 19.57
C SER A 172 -2.92 5.52 20.19
N LEU A 173 -2.13 4.77 19.41
CA LEU A 173 -1.06 3.91 19.92
C LEU A 173 0.07 4.74 20.53
N SER A 174 0.63 4.33 21.67
CA SER A 174 1.77 5.01 22.31
C SER A 174 3.06 4.86 21.49
N ASN A 175 4.06 5.73 21.72
CA ASN A 175 5.36 5.60 21.03
C ASN A 175 6.01 4.23 21.28
N ARG A 176 5.77 3.62 22.45
CA ARG A 176 6.25 2.28 22.79
C ARG A 176 5.55 1.21 21.96
N ASP A 177 4.22 1.29 21.85
CA ASP A 177 3.45 0.32 21.05
C ASP A 177 3.78 0.44 19.56
N ILE A 178 3.99 1.66 19.07
CA ILE A 178 4.43 1.92 17.70
C ILE A 178 5.83 1.35 17.47
N ALA A 179 6.76 1.57 18.40
CA ALA A 179 8.12 1.05 18.31
C ALA A 179 8.12 -0.48 18.23
N GLU A 180 7.32 -1.15 19.05
CA GLU A 180 7.14 -2.60 19.03
C GLU A 180 6.52 -3.07 17.71
N ALA A 181 5.39 -2.48 17.30
CA ALA A 181 4.68 -2.85 16.08
C ALA A 181 5.52 -2.70 14.80
N MET A 182 6.51 -1.80 14.84
CA MET A 182 7.34 -1.46 13.69
C MET A 182 8.78 -1.97 13.78
N SER A 183 9.12 -2.69 14.87
CA SER A 183 10.49 -3.15 15.18
C SER A 183 11.54 -2.02 15.15
N LEU A 184 11.22 -0.90 15.80
CA LEU A 184 12.07 0.29 15.93
C LEU A 184 12.37 0.60 17.40
N SER A 185 13.34 1.50 17.66
CA SER A 185 13.48 2.10 18.98
C SER A 185 12.47 3.23 19.19
N VAL A 186 12.05 3.46 20.44
CA VAL A 186 11.16 4.59 20.81
C VAL A 186 11.75 5.91 20.33
N ARG A 187 13.07 6.10 20.45
CA ARG A 187 13.78 7.29 19.98
C ARG A 187 13.65 7.50 18.47
N THR A 188 13.65 6.42 17.69
CA THR A 188 13.45 6.48 16.23
C THR A 188 12.02 6.89 15.88
N VAL A 189 11.03 6.34 16.61
CA VAL A 189 9.62 6.71 16.46
C VAL A 189 9.42 8.20 16.75
N GLU A 190 9.97 8.71 17.86
CA GLU A 190 9.93 10.14 18.19
C GLU A 190 10.50 11.01 17.07
N GLY A 191 11.65 10.63 16.52
CA GLY A 191 12.29 11.34 15.42
C GLY A 191 11.41 11.40 14.16
N HIS A 192 10.73 10.30 13.83
CA HIS A 192 9.78 10.29 12.70
C HIS A 192 8.52 11.12 12.99
N ILE A 193 7.96 11.05 14.20
CA ILE A 193 6.81 11.88 14.59
C ILE A 193 7.18 13.35 14.45
N TYR A 194 8.35 13.76 14.94
CA TYR A 194 8.83 15.13 14.81
C TYR A 194 8.96 15.59 13.35
N ARG A 195 9.54 14.75 12.47
CA ARG A 195 9.62 15.09 11.04
C ARG A 195 8.24 15.17 10.39
N ALA A 196 7.32 14.29 10.80
CA ALA A 196 5.96 14.28 10.30
C ALA A 196 5.18 15.53 10.74
N THR A 197 5.30 15.98 12.00
CA THR A 197 4.66 17.22 12.47
C THR A 197 5.19 18.43 11.72
N VAL A 198 6.51 18.53 11.53
CA VAL A 198 7.14 19.60 10.73
C VAL A 198 6.62 19.63 9.29
N LYS A 199 6.57 18.47 8.62
CA LYS A 199 6.09 18.37 7.23
C LYS A 199 4.59 18.62 7.11
N ALA A 200 3.81 18.27 8.12
CA ALA A 200 2.38 18.52 8.18
C ALA A 200 2.03 19.96 8.62
N GLY A 201 3.02 20.75 9.06
CA GLY A 201 2.80 22.12 9.52
C GLY A 201 2.07 22.21 10.86
N VAL A 202 2.18 21.17 11.70
CA VAL A 202 1.56 21.10 13.03
C VAL A 202 2.62 21.07 14.13
N ALA A 203 2.26 21.51 15.33
CA ALA A 203 3.17 21.59 16.45
C ALA A 203 3.18 20.32 17.30
N THR A 204 2.06 19.58 17.35
CA THR A 204 1.88 18.49 18.31
C THR A 204 1.53 17.15 17.66
N ARG A 205 1.82 16.06 18.39
CA ARG A 205 1.41 14.70 18.03
C ARG A 205 -0.12 14.57 17.94
N ASP A 206 -0.85 15.30 18.78
CA ASP A 206 -2.31 15.26 18.80
C ASP A 206 -2.91 16.03 17.63
N GLU A 207 -2.31 17.15 17.23
CA GLU A 207 -2.66 17.85 15.99
C GLU A 207 -2.38 16.97 14.76
N LEU A 208 -1.23 16.26 14.73
CA LEU A 208 -0.94 15.28 13.68
C LEU A 208 -1.99 14.16 13.64
N SER A 209 -2.36 13.62 14.81
CA SER A 209 -3.42 12.60 14.94
C SER A 209 -4.75 13.11 14.37
N SER A 210 -5.14 14.34 14.73
CA SER A 210 -6.40 14.96 14.33
C SER A 210 -6.45 15.22 12.82
N MET A 211 -5.34 15.73 12.28
CA MET A 211 -5.19 15.99 10.85
C MET A 211 -5.26 14.70 10.02
N VAL A 212 -4.58 13.63 10.46
CA VAL A 212 -4.65 12.31 9.79
C VAL A 212 -6.06 11.73 9.85
N LYS A 213 -6.76 11.85 10.99
CA LYS A 213 -8.16 11.42 11.12
C LYS A 213 -9.09 12.17 10.16
N GLN A 214 -8.88 13.48 9.99
CA GLN A 214 -9.66 14.29 9.05
C GLN A 214 -9.50 13.81 7.59
N PHE A 215 -8.28 13.43 7.19
CA PHE A 215 -8.04 12.85 5.86
C PHE A 215 -8.60 11.43 5.71
N GLY A 216 -8.64 10.64 6.79
CA GLY A 216 -9.30 9.33 6.82
C GLY A 216 -10.83 9.42 6.69
N GLN A 217 -11.45 10.46 7.26
CA GLN A 217 -12.89 10.68 7.22
C GLN A 217 -13.39 11.33 5.91
N ALA A 218 -12.57 12.16 5.26
CA ALA A 218 -12.91 12.83 4.00
C ALA A 218 -13.09 11.88 2.79
N SER A 219 -12.88 10.57 2.98
CA SER A 219 -13.03 9.53 1.95
C SER A 219 -14.35 8.76 2.03
N VAL A 220 -15.21 9.03 3.01
CA VAL A 220 -16.56 8.46 3.10
C VAL A 220 -17.57 9.59 2.91
N PRO A 221 -18.33 9.65 1.80
CA PRO A 221 -19.46 10.57 1.71
C PRO A 221 -20.45 10.22 2.82
N SER A 222 -20.89 11.20 3.61
CA SER A 222 -22.09 11.04 4.42
C SER A 222 -23.23 10.67 3.47
N ALA A 223 -23.90 9.56 3.77
CA ALA A 223 -25.21 9.25 3.21
C ALA A 223 -26.22 10.37 3.51
#